data_AF-A0A937SMA4-F1
#
_entry.id   AF-A0A937SMA4-F1
#
_cell.length_a   1.000
_cell.length_b   1.000
_cell.length_c   1.000
_cell.angle_alpha   90.00
_cell.angle_beta   90.00
_cell.angle_gamma   90.00
#
_symmetry.space_group_name_H-M   'P 1'
#
loop_
_entity.id
_entity.type
_entity.pdbx_description
1 polymer ?
#
loop_
_entity_poly.entity_id
_entity_poly.type
_entity_poly.pdbx_seq_one_letter_code
_entity_poly.pdbx_strand_id
1 'polypeptide(L)'
;MFGEHLGNEKVVDLQNEVRPGGTFNYLIKRNGKEVLHDGEYLQIDRPKRLSFSWRETAKKNAHKSKVSLTLDPQEGKTKLRLSLQIDQSLENYGEEIKQQWAERLKTLSALLSK
;
A
#
# COMPACT_ATOMS: atom_id res chain seq x y z
N MET A 1 -9.25 4.33 -5.11
CA MET A 1 -7.98 4.00 -5.78
C MET A 1 -7.63 2.59 -5.33
N PHE A 2 -8.11 1.51 -5.94
CA PHE A 2 -7.89 1.09 -7.33
C PHE A 2 -8.82 -0.10 -7.64
N GLY A 3 -9.56 -0.10 -8.75
CA GLY A 3 -10.40 -1.24 -9.20
C GLY A 3 -11.87 -1.14 -8.80
N GLU A 4 -12.77 -1.65 -9.66
CA GLU A 4 -14.23 -1.63 -9.45
C GLU A 4 -14.68 -2.36 -8.17
N HIS A 5 -13.85 -3.26 -7.64
CA HIS A 5 -14.14 -4.04 -6.42
C HIS A 5 -13.66 -3.37 -5.12
N LEU A 6 -12.91 -2.25 -5.21
CA LEU A 6 -12.44 -1.51 -4.04
C LEU A 6 -13.33 -0.30 -3.67
N GLY A 7 -14.47 -0.14 -4.35
CA GLY A 7 -15.46 0.92 -4.09
C GLY A 7 -15.04 2.29 -4.62
N ASN A 8 -16.01 3.22 -4.68
CA ASN A 8 -15.77 4.62 -5.06
C ASN A 8 -14.92 5.31 -3.99
N GLU A 9 -13.61 5.13 -4.11
CA GLU A 9 -12.60 5.66 -3.21
C GLU A 9 -11.95 6.91 -3.78
N LYS A 10 -12.08 8.03 -3.08
CA LYS A 10 -11.44 9.31 -3.41
C LYS A 10 -10.42 9.69 -2.34
N VAL A 11 -9.22 10.10 -2.74
CA VAL A 11 -8.25 10.72 -1.82
C VAL A 11 -8.76 12.11 -1.46
N VAL A 12 -8.88 12.38 -0.15
CA VAL A 12 -9.36 13.63 0.43
C VAL A 12 -8.18 14.47 0.89
N ASP A 13 -7.21 13.85 1.58
CA ASP A 13 -5.97 14.47 2.03
C ASP A 13 -4.79 13.51 1.87
N LEU A 14 -3.60 14.06 1.64
CA LEU A 14 -2.36 13.30 1.43
C LEU A 14 -1.16 14.11 1.93
N GLN A 15 -0.45 13.57 2.91
CA GLN A 15 0.78 14.15 3.43
C GLN A 15 1.89 13.10 3.41
N ASN A 16 3.06 13.47 2.90
CA ASN A 16 4.22 12.57 2.81
C ASN A 16 5.51 13.30 3.18
N GLU A 17 6.30 12.69 4.06
CA GLU A 17 7.68 13.05 4.32
C GLU A 17 8.61 12.00 3.68
N VAL A 18 8.94 12.16 2.39
CA VAL A 18 9.57 11.10 1.58
C VAL A 18 11.08 10.92 1.86
N ARG A 19 11.40 10.47 3.07
CA ARG A 19 12.74 10.13 3.56
C ARG A 19 12.66 8.92 4.51
N PRO A 20 13.73 8.13 4.69
CA PRO A 20 13.76 7.12 5.76
C PRO A 20 13.42 7.75 7.12
N GLY A 21 12.53 7.10 7.88
CA GLY A 21 11.97 7.62 9.14
C GLY A 21 10.89 8.69 8.97
N GLY A 22 10.63 9.16 7.75
CA GLY A 22 9.55 10.10 7.47
C GLY A 22 8.19 9.40 7.47
N THR A 23 7.16 10.12 7.90
CA THR A 23 5.80 9.58 7.97
C THR A 23 4.99 9.91 6.73
N PHE A 24 3.94 9.13 6.50
CA PHE A 24 2.89 9.49 5.57
C PHE A 24 1.52 9.26 6.21
N ASN A 25 0.56 10.05 5.76
CA ASN A 25 -0.85 9.84 6.04
C ASN A 25 -1.67 10.15 4.78
N TYR A 26 -2.74 9.41 4.57
CA TYR A 26 -3.70 9.75 3.54
C TYR A 26 -5.11 9.39 3.98
N LEU A 27 -6.01 10.34 3.80
CA LEU A 27 -7.42 10.21 4.10
C LEU A 27 -8.14 9.87 2.81
N ILE A 28 -8.84 8.74 2.77
CA ILE A 28 -9.71 8.40 1.66
C ILE A 28 -11.17 8.41 2.09
N LYS A 29 -12.07 8.71 1.16
CA LYS A 29 -13.50 8.50 1.32
C LYS A 29 -13.90 7.24 0.55
N ARG A 30 -14.26 6.17 1.27
CA ARG A 30 -14.73 4.88 0.74
C ARG A 30 -16.20 4.70 1.14
N ASN A 31 -17.10 4.59 0.15
CA ASN A 31 -18.54 4.40 0.39
C ASN A 31 -19.15 5.44 1.36
N GLY A 32 -18.74 6.71 1.21
CA GLY A 32 -19.19 7.80 2.07
C GLY A 32 -18.49 7.91 3.43
N LYS A 33 -17.71 6.90 3.83
CA LYS A 33 -16.95 6.88 5.10
C LYS A 33 -15.51 7.29 4.89
N GLU A 34 -14.97 8.04 5.84
CA GLU A 34 -13.56 8.38 5.88
C GLU A 34 -12.74 7.23 6.44
N VAL A 35 -11.66 6.89 5.74
CA VAL A 35 -10.70 5.87 6.12
C VAL A 35 -9.33 6.54 6.09
N LEU A 36 -8.69 6.62 7.25
CA LEU A 36 -7.32 7.09 7.36
C LEU A 36 -6.38 5.90 7.18
N HIS A 37 -5.33 6.12 6.42
CA HIS A 37 -4.19 5.25 6.38
C HIS A 37 -2.95 6.02 6.79
N ASP A 38 -2.08 5.37 7.55
CA ASP A 38 -0.85 5.97 8.03
C ASP A 38 0.31 4.99 8.01
N GLY A 39 1.51 5.55 7.99
CA GLY A 39 2.73 4.76 8.02
C GLY A 39 4.00 5.60 8.07
N GLU A 40 5.12 4.89 7.97
CA GLU A 40 6.47 5.43 8.04
C GLU A 40 7.32 4.72 6.99
N TYR A 41 8.16 5.47 6.30
CA TYR A 41 9.14 4.92 5.37
C TYR A 41 10.30 4.28 6.14
N LEU A 42 10.36 2.95 6.13
CA LEU A 42 11.40 2.18 6.83
C LEU A 42 12.70 2.11 6.01
N GLN A 43 12.58 2.04 4.68
CA GLN A 43 13.73 2.04 3.77
C GLN A 43 13.35 2.68 2.43
N ILE A 44 14.21 3.56 1.92
CA ILE A 44 14.13 4.09 0.56
C ILE A 44 15.51 3.90 -0.08
N ASP A 45 15.65 2.89 -0.93
CA ASP A 45 16.89 2.58 -1.64
C ASP A 45 16.62 2.68 -3.15
N ARG A 46 16.93 3.84 -3.71
CA ARG A 46 16.51 4.20 -5.08
C ARG A 46 17.46 3.58 -6.13
N PRO A 47 16.94 3.07 -7.27
CA PRO A 47 15.52 2.87 -7.61
C PRO A 47 14.98 1.48 -7.18
N LYS A 48 15.74 0.70 -6.42
CA LYS A 48 15.59 -0.77 -6.33
C LYS A 48 14.63 -1.25 -5.25
N ARG A 49 14.51 -0.56 -4.12
CA ARG A 49 13.75 -1.04 -2.96
C ARG A 49 13.04 0.09 -2.23
N LEU A 50 11.86 -0.25 -1.72
CA LEU A 50 11.06 0.62 -0.85
C LEU A 50 10.42 -0.26 0.22
N SER A 51 10.54 0.10 1.50
CA SER A 51 9.76 -0.54 2.55
C SER A 51 9.15 0.49 3.47
N PHE A 52 7.94 0.21 3.93
CA PHE A 52 7.19 1.09 4.81
C PHE A 52 6.25 0.31 5.72
N SER A 53 5.94 0.90 6.87
CA SER A 53 4.86 0.42 7.72
C SER A 53 3.52 0.88 7.14
N TRP A 54 2.46 0.11 7.31
CA TRP A 54 1.13 0.44 6.81
C TRP A 54 0.06 0.09 7.84
N ARG A 55 -0.86 1.01 8.08
CA ARG A 55 -2.04 0.77 8.90
C ARG A 55 -3.25 1.45 8.30
N GLU A 56 -4.40 0.77 8.36
CA GLU A 56 -5.71 1.36 8.14
C GLU A 56 -6.33 1.67 9.52
N THR A 57 -6.45 2.95 9.86
CA THR A 57 -6.74 3.44 11.22
C THR A 57 -8.20 3.20 11.65
N ALA A 58 -9.06 2.64 10.78
CA ALA A 58 -10.42 2.22 11.14
C ALA A 58 -10.46 1.26 12.35
N LYS A 59 -9.32 0.65 12.73
CA LYS A 59 -9.15 -0.14 13.94
C LYS A 59 -8.11 0.55 14.85
N LYS A 60 -8.55 1.10 15.99
CA LYS A 60 -7.71 1.81 16.98
C LYS A 60 -6.53 0.98 17.52
N ASN A 61 -6.58 -0.34 17.39
CA ASN A 61 -5.53 -1.28 17.82
C ASN A 61 -4.92 -2.09 16.65
N ALA A 62 -5.05 -1.63 15.40
CA ALA A 62 -4.41 -2.34 14.29
C ALA A 62 -2.88 -2.23 14.40
N HIS A 63 -2.23 -3.39 14.47
CA HIS A 63 -0.79 -3.50 14.27
C HIS A 63 -0.42 -3.01 12.87
N LYS A 64 0.69 -2.26 12.78
CA LYS A 64 1.21 -1.82 11.50
C LYS A 64 1.78 -3.03 10.75
N SER A 65 1.25 -3.30 9.56
CA SER A 65 1.87 -4.27 8.64
C SER A 65 3.16 -3.68 8.06
N LYS A 66 4.11 -4.52 7.66
CA LYS A 66 5.29 -4.08 6.91
C LYS A 66 5.13 -4.44 5.44
N VAL A 67 5.15 -3.43 4.57
CA VAL A 67 5.17 -3.58 3.11
C VAL A 67 6.60 -3.44 2.64
N SER A 68 7.06 -4.38 1.81
CA SER A 68 8.38 -4.33 1.18
C SER A 68 8.25 -4.56 -0.32
N LEU A 69 8.84 -3.66 -1.10
CA LEU A 69 8.85 -3.65 -2.55
C LEU A 69 10.27 -3.84 -3.06
N THR A 70 10.43 -4.71 -4.07
CA THR A 70 11.61 -4.71 -4.94
C THR A 70 11.20 -4.36 -6.35
N LEU A 71 12.03 -3.53 -6.99
CA LEU A 71 11.85 -3.03 -8.33
C LEU A 71 13.08 -3.46 -9.12
N ASP A 72 12.91 -4.49 -9.93
CA ASP A 72 13.98 -5.06 -10.75
C ASP A 72 13.79 -4.58 -12.20
N PRO A 73 14.65 -3.68 -12.72
CA PRO A 73 14.60 -3.27 -14.11
C PRO A 73 14.76 -4.49 -15.03
N GLN A 74 13.97 -4.53 -16.09
CA GLN A 74 14.02 -5.50 -17.18
C GLN A 74 13.98 -4.72 -18.50
N GLU A 75 14.25 -5.36 -19.63
CA GLU A 75 14.27 -4.69 -20.95
C GLU A 75 12.98 -3.87 -21.20
N GLY A 76 13.10 -2.54 -21.07
CA GLY A 76 11.99 -1.57 -21.19
C GLY A 76 10.87 -1.67 -20.14
N LYS A 77 11.02 -2.50 -19.09
CA LYS A 77 9.97 -2.79 -18.09
C LYS A 77 10.55 -2.86 -16.68
N THR A 78 9.69 -2.95 -15.67
CA THR A 78 10.11 -3.21 -14.28
C THR A 78 9.32 -4.37 -13.71
N LYS A 79 10.02 -5.35 -13.15
CA LYS A 79 9.41 -6.41 -12.35
C LYS A 79 9.28 -5.91 -10.91
N LEU A 80 8.04 -5.67 -10.48
CA LEU A 80 7.72 -5.29 -9.10
C LEU A 80 7.38 -6.56 -8.31
N ARG A 81 8.03 -6.75 -7.16
CA ARG A 81 7.65 -7.74 -6.16
C ARG A 81 7.24 -7.03 -4.88
N LEU A 82 6.06 -7.37 -4.36
CA LEU A 82 5.59 -6.89 -3.07
C LEU A 82 5.55 -8.06 -2.09
N SER A 83 6.08 -7.85 -0.89
CA SER A 83 5.93 -8.72 0.27
C SER A 83 5.22 -7.94 1.37
N LEU A 84 4.23 -8.58 1.99
CA LEU A 84 3.46 -8.02 3.09
C LEU A 84 3.66 -8.92 4.31
N GLN A 85 4.19 -8.34 5.38
CA GLN A 85 4.22 -8.97 6.70
C GLN A 85 3.06 -8.41 7.51
N ILE A 86 2.12 -9.27 7.87
CA ILE A 86 0.95 -8.95 8.67
C ILE A 86 1.12 -9.51 10.09
N ASP A 87 0.33 -8.98 11.02
CA ASP A 87 0.24 -9.52 12.36
C ASP A 87 -0.39 -10.93 12.33
N GLN A 88 0.04 -11.81 13.23
CA GLN A 88 -0.48 -13.18 13.31
C GLN A 88 -1.99 -13.22 13.59
N SER A 89 -2.53 -12.22 14.30
CA SER A 89 -3.98 -12.08 14.51
C SER A 89 -4.79 -11.93 13.21
N LEU A 90 -4.12 -11.61 12.09
CA LEU A 90 -4.72 -11.46 10.78
C LEU A 90 -4.54 -12.69 9.87
N GLU A 91 -3.99 -13.80 10.37
CA GLU A 91 -3.70 -15.01 9.58
C GLU A 91 -4.93 -15.51 8.80
N ASN A 92 -6.11 -15.54 9.45
CA ASN A 92 -7.37 -15.95 8.81
C ASN A 92 -7.82 -15.03 7.66
N TYR A 93 -7.27 -13.81 7.58
CA TYR A 93 -7.55 -12.85 6.51
C TYR A 93 -6.40 -12.77 5.48
N GLY A 94 -5.37 -13.62 5.61
CA GLY A 94 -4.16 -13.56 4.78
C GLY A 94 -4.43 -13.63 3.28
N GLU A 95 -5.28 -14.57 2.84
CA GLU A 95 -5.63 -14.69 1.40
C GLU A 95 -6.51 -13.53 0.92
N GLU A 96 -7.43 -13.02 1.74
CA GLU A 96 -8.23 -11.84 1.39
C GLU A 96 -7.34 -10.60 1.22
N ILE A 97 -6.43 -10.35 2.17
CA ILE A 97 -5.48 -9.24 2.13
C ILE A 97 -4.61 -9.36 0.87
N LYS A 98 -4.09 -10.56 0.58
CA LYS A 98 -3.29 -10.83 -0.61
C LYS A 98 -4.07 -10.54 -1.89
N GLN A 99 -5.32 -10.96 -1.98
CA GLN A 99 -6.17 -10.69 -3.14
C GLN A 99 -6.40 -9.18 -3.34
N GLN A 100 -6.71 -8.44 -2.28
CA GLN A 100 -6.87 -6.98 -2.34
C GLN A 100 -5.59 -6.27 -2.83
N TRP A 101 -4.41 -6.69 -2.35
CA TRP A 101 -3.14 -6.12 -2.82
C TRP A 101 -2.81 -6.53 -4.25
N ALA A 102 -3.16 -7.74 -4.68
CA ALA A 102 -3.01 -8.17 -6.07
C ALA A 102 -3.84 -7.32 -7.03
N GLU A 103 -5.08 -6.98 -6.67
CA GLU A 103 -5.95 -6.09 -7.45
C GLU A 103 -5.40 -4.66 -7.56
N ARG A 104 -4.84 -4.13 -6.47
CA ARG A 104 -4.15 -2.82 -6.47
C ARG A 104 -2.97 -2.83 -7.44
N LEU A 105 -2.11 -3.86 -7.38
CA LEU A 105 -0.97 -4.00 -8.28
C LEU A 105 -1.37 -4.22 -9.74
N LYS A 106 -2.44 -4.97 -10.00
CA LYS A 106 -3.01 -5.14 -11.35
C LYS A 106 -3.45 -3.81 -11.93
N THR A 107 -4.14 -2.99 -11.15
CA THR A 107 -4.58 -1.65 -11.58
C THR A 107 -3.41 -0.71 -11.80
N LEU A 108 -2.40 -0.73 -10.91
CA LEU A 108 -1.16 0.03 -11.09
C LEU A 108 -0.46 -0.34 -12.40
N SER A 109 -0.34 -1.64 -12.69
CA SER A 109 0.24 -2.13 -13.95
C SER A 109 -0.52 -1.59 -15.17
N ALA A 110 -1.86 -1.62 -15.15
CA ALA A 110 -2.66 -1.11 -16.25
C ALA A 110 -2.53 0.41 -16.46
N LEU A 111 -2.32 1.17 -15.38
CA LEU A 111 -2.11 2.62 -15.45
C LEU A 111 -0.74 3.00 -16.03
N LEU A 112 0.29 2.21 -15.73
CA LEU A 112 1.67 2.46 -16.16
C LEU A 112 2.02 1.79 -17.50
N SER A 113 1.15 0.93 -18.03
CA SER A 113 1.34 0.26 -19.33
C SER A 113 0.77 1.05 -20.51
N LYS A 114 0.42 2.32 -20.29
CA LYS A 114 0.00 3.27 -21.33
C LYS A 114 1.19 4.07 -21.83
#